data_AF-A0A2V9HTK6-F1
#
_entry.id   AF-A0A2V9HTK6-F1
#
_cell.length_a   1.000
_cell.length_b   1.000
_cell.length_c   1.000
_cell.angle_alpha   90.00
_cell.angle_beta   90.00
_cell.angle_gamma   90.00
#
_symmetry.space_group_name_H-M   'P 1'
#
loop_
_entity.id
_entity.type
_entity.pdbx_description
1 polymer ?
#
loop_
_entity_poly.entity_id
_entity_poly.type
_entity_poly.pdbx_seq_one_letter_code
_entity_poly.pdbx_strand_id
1 'polypeptide(L)'
;MYKRIVVLGIVGLSFALGANYLLVYTLNRQVVRERERQDRVYWSTFNAIEQFGERPDTGTEQKARSALEEARQRSLNKDRVRILQNYLEDLERCYQGERESCRKANSDMNEAIRMPKS
;
A
#
# COMPACT_ATOMS: atom_id res chain seq x y z
N MET A 1 7.79 47.06 33.03
CA MET A 1 7.95 45.59 33.13
C MET A 1 6.93 44.80 32.30
N TYR A 2 5.65 45.18 32.24
CA TYR A 2 4.60 44.46 31.49
C TYR A 2 4.89 44.24 29.99
N LYS A 3 5.43 45.26 29.31
CA LYS A 3 5.79 45.21 27.88
C LYS A 3 6.80 44.09 27.53
N ARG A 4 7.70 43.76 28.46
CA ARG A 4 8.70 42.69 28.25
C ARG A 4 8.10 41.29 28.43
N ILE A 5 7.15 41.13 29.34
CA ILE A 5 6.44 39.86 29.58
C ILE A 5 5.54 39.52 28.39
N VAL A 6 4.85 40.52 27.82
CA VAL A 6 4.01 40.34 26.62
C VAL A 6 4.85 39.94 25.41
N VAL A 7 6.01 40.57 25.20
CA VAL A 7 6.91 40.21 24.09
C VAL A 7 7.48 38.79 24.26
N LEU A 8 7.87 38.40 25.47
CA LEU A 8 8.33 37.03 25.74
C LEU A 8 7.22 36.00 25.53
N GLY A 9 5.98 36.31 25.91
CA GLY A 9 4.81 35.47 25.68
C GLY A 9 4.52 35.26 24.19
N ILE A 10 4.56 36.33 23.38
CA ILE A 10 4.35 36.26 21.92
C ILE A 10 5.46 35.43 21.26
N VAL A 11 6.72 35.68 21.61
CA VAL A 11 7.86 34.94 21.04
C VAL A 11 7.79 33.44 21.39
N GLY A 12 7.47 33.10 22.63
CA GLY A 12 7.30 31.70 23.05
C GLY A 12 6.14 31.00 22.32
N LEU A 13 5.03 31.71 22.11
CA LEU A 13 3.86 31.16 21.43
C LEU A 13 4.10 30.99 19.92
N SER A 14 4.78 31.95 19.28
CA SER A 14 5.24 31.82 17.89
C SER A 14 6.22 30.66 17.71
N PHE A 15 7.13 30.45 18.67
CA PHE A 15 8.08 29.33 18.63
C PHE A 15 7.37 27.97 18.78
N ALA A 16 6.43 27.85 19.72
CA ALA A 16 5.64 26.63 19.90
C ALA A 16 4.78 26.29 18.68
N LEU A 17 4.11 27.30 18.09
CA LEU A 17 3.33 27.12 16.87
C LEU A 17 4.21 26.75 15.67
N GLY A 18 5.38 27.39 15.51
CA GLY A 18 6.33 27.08 14.44
C GLY A 18 6.91 25.67 14.57
N ALA A 19 7.27 25.25 15.78
CA ALA A 19 7.75 23.89 16.05
C ALA A 19 6.66 22.85 15.77
N ASN A 20 5.42 23.10 16.20
CA ASN A 20 4.30 22.19 15.96
C ASN A 20 3.96 22.09 14.46
N TYR A 21 4.00 23.21 13.74
CA TYR A 21 3.82 23.23 12.28
C TYR A 21 4.90 22.41 11.56
N LEU A 22 6.17 22.58 11.93
CA LEU A 22 7.27 21.80 11.34
C LEU A 22 7.16 20.30 11.65
N LEU A 23 6.70 19.94 12.85
CA LEU A 23 6.50 18.56 13.25
C LEU A 23 5.35 17.91 12.46
N VAL A 24 4.20 18.57 12.37
CA VAL A 24 3.05 18.12 11.57
C VAL A 24 3.40 18.04 10.09
N TYR A 25 4.13 19.02 9.55
CA TYR A 25 4.54 19.03 8.15
C TYR A 25 5.51 17.88 7.81
N THR A 26 6.49 17.62 8.66
CA THR A 26 7.44 16.51 8.45
C THR A 26 6.76 15.15 8.58
N LEU A 27 5.89 14.97 9.56
CA LEU A 27 5.03 13.79 9.70
C LEU A 27 4.18 13.56 8.46
N ASN A 28 3.46 14.59 7.99
CA ASN A 28 2.60 14.47 6.81
C ASN A 28 3.43 14.10 5.56
N ARG A 29 4.62 14.69 5.41
CA ARG A 29 5.52 14.36 4.30
C ARG A 29 6.07 12.93 4.37
N GLN A 30 6.34 12.41 5.57
CA GLN A 30 6.74 11.02 5.77
C GLN A 30 5.60 10.06 5.45
N VAL A 31 4.39 10.33 5.94
CA VAL A 31 3.18 9.53 5.67
C VAL A 31 2.90 9.48 4.17
N VAL A 32 2.95 10.62 3.45
CA VAL A 32 2.73 10.65 2.00
C VAL A 32 3.76 9.80 1.25
N ARG A 33 5.06 9.91 1.58
CA ARG A 33 6.09 9.08 0.92
C ARG A 33 5.92 7.60 1.20
N GLU A 34 5.56 7.24 2.42
CA GLU A 34 5.34 5.84 2.79
C GLU A 34 4.12 5.27 2.06
N ARG A 35 3.04 6.06 1.92
CA ARG A 35 1.90 5.71 1.06
C ARG A 35 2.31 5.47 -0.38
N GLU A 36 3.03 6.40 -0.99
CA GLU A 36 3.50 6.26 -2.37
C GLU A 36 4.37 5.02 -2.56
N ARG A 37 5.20 4.70 -1.57
CA ARG A 37 6.01 3.48 -1.55
C ARG A 37 5.14 2.23 -1.47
N GLN A 38 4.17 2.20 -0.56
CA GLN A 38 3.25 1.07 -0.41
C GLN A 38 2.37 0.89 -1.65
N ASP A 39 1.89 1.96 -2.25
CA ASP A 39 1.10 1.94 -3.48
C ASP A 39 1.95 1.42 -4.65
N ARG A 40 3.21 1.86 -4.77
CA ARG A 40 4.10 1.35 -5.82
C ARG A 40 4.34 -0.15 -5.70
N VAL A 41 4.62 -0.64 -4.48
CA VAL A 41 4.82 -2.07 -4.24
C VAL A 41 3.52 -2.82 -4.53
N TYR A 42 2.39 -2.32 -4.05
CA TYR A 42 1.07 -2.90 -4.30
C TYR A 42 0.76 -3.08 -5.79
N TRP A 43 0.82 -1.99 -6.57
CA TRP A 43 0.50 -2.02 -7.99
C TRP A 43 1.52 -2.82 -8.81
N SER A 44 2.80 -2.80 -8.41
CA SER A 44 3.81 -3.64 -9.05
C SER A 44 3.51 -5.13 -8.86
N THR A 45 3.07 -5.55 -7.67
CA THR A 45 2.71 -6.94 -7.38
C THR A 45 1.40 -7.31 -8.06
N PHE A 46 0.39 -6.43 -8.02
CA PHE A 46 -0.87 -6.61 -8.75
C PHE A 46 -0.63 -6.85 -10.24
N ASN A 47 0.18 -6.02 -10.90
CA ASN A 47 0.50 -6.17 -12.31
C ASN A 47 1.22 -7.49 -12.63
N ALA A 48 2.04 -8.01 -11.70
CA ALA A 48 2.68 -9.30 -11.88
C ALA A 48 1.66 -10.46 -11.82
N ILE A 49 0.66 -10.36 -10.94
CA ILE A 49 -0.43 -11.34 -10.83
C ILE A 49 -1.36 -11.25 -12.05
N GLU A 50 -1.70 -10.05 -12.52
CA GLU A 50 -2.46 -9.86 -13.77
C GLU A 50 -1.73 -10.46 -14.98
N GLN A 51 -0.40 -10.33 -15.07
CA GLN A 51 0.36 -10.96 -16.15
C GLN A 51 0.24 -12.49 -16.16
N PHE A 52 0.14 -13.11 -14.98
CA PHE A 52 -0.18 -14.54 -14.86
C PHE A 52 -1.63 -14.82 -15.26
N GLY A 53 -2.57 -13.95 -14.90
CA GLY A 53 -3.97 -13.99 -15.34
C GLY A 53 -4.15 -13.92 -16.87
N GLU A 54 -3.35 -13.11 -17.54
CA GLU A 54 -3.37 -12.99 -19.00
C GLU A 54 -2.67 -14.16 -19.70
N ARG A 55 -1.55 -14.62 -19.13
CA ARG A 55 -0.72 -15.67 -19.71
C ARG A 55 -0.31 -16.66 -18.61
N PRO A 56 -1.09 -17.73 -18.37
CA PRO A 56 -0.79 -18.69 -17.32
C PRO A 56 0.35 -19.63 -17.75
N ASP A 57 1.59 -19.16 -17.59
CA ASP A 57 2.80 -19.96 -17.76
C ASP A 57 3.66 -19.96 -16.48
N THR A 58 4.52 -20.98 -16.35
CA THR A 58 5.35 -21.16 -15.15
C THR A 58 6.24 -19.95 -14.85
N GLY A 59 6.67 -19.19 -15.87
CA GLY A 59 7.48 -17.99 -15.69
C GLY A 59 6.68 -16.84 -15.08
N THR A 60 5.47 -16.60 -15.58
CA THR A 60 4.56 -15.58 -15.02
C THR A 60 4.04 -15.96 -13.63
N GLU A 61 3.77 -17.23 -13.36
CA GLU A 61 3.39 -17.73 -12.04
C GLU A 61 4.51 -17.46 -11.01
N GLN A 62 5.75 -17.85 -11.35
CA GLN A 62 6.89 -17.63 -10.49
C GLN A 62 7.18 -16.14 -10.28
N LYS A 63 6.93 -15.31 -11.29
CA LYS A 63 7.02 -13.85 -11.20
C LYS A 63 5.95 -13.26 -10.27
N ALA A 64 4.71 -13.73 -10.34
CA ALA A 64 3.63 -13.31 -9.45
C ALA A 64 3.93 -13.69 -7.99
N ARG A 65 4.38 -14.94 -7.76
CA ARG A 65 4.76 -15.44 -6.43
C ARG A 65 5.93 -14.68 -5.82
N SER A 66 6.98 -14.43 -6.61
CA SER A 66 8.14 -13.65 -6.16
C SER A 66 7.76 -12.20 -5.85
N ALA A 67 6.93 -11.56 -6.68
CA ALA A 67 6.45 -10.21 -6.42
C ALA A 67 5.58 -10.12 -5.15
N LEU A 68 4.82 -11.16 -4.82
CA LEU A 68 4.04 -11.24 -3.59
C LEU A 68 4.94 -11.41 -2.36
N GLU A 69 5.97 -12.24 -2.46
CA GLU A 69 6.95 -12.44 -1.38
C GLU A 69 7.79 -11.17 -1.15
N GLU A 70 8.22 -10.50 -2.21
CA GLU A 70 8.87 -9.19 -2.11
C GLU A 70 7.96 -8.14 -1.46
N ALA A 71 6.65 -8.15 -1.76
CA ALA A 71 5.70 -7.24 -1.14
C ALA A 71 5.57 -7.49 0.38
N ARG A 72 5.56 -8.76 0.81
CA ARG A 72 5.59 -9.13 2.24
C ARG A 72 6.85 -8.61 2.92
N GLN A 73 8.01 -8.82 2.30
CA GLN A 73 9.30 -8.37 2.86
C GLN A 73 9.41 -6.85 2.93
N ARG A 74 8.80 -6.14 1.97
CA ARG A 74 8.78 -4.66 1.92
C ARG A 74 7.72 -4.03 2.84
N SER A 75 7.16 -4.79 3.78
CA SER A 75 6.19 -4.31 4.77
C SER A 75 4.94 -3.67 4.15
N LEU A 76 4.49 -4.22 3.02
CA LEU A 76 3.17 -3.89 2.51
C LEU A 76 2.13 -4.23 3.58
N ASN A 77 1.11 -3.38 3.72
CA ASN A 77 0.03 -3.59 4.67
C ASN A 77 -0.53 -5.03 4.56
N LYS A 78 -0.69 -5.71 5.71
CA LYS A 78 -1.18 -7.10 5.79
C LYS A 78 -2.48 -7.31 5.03
N ASP A 79 -3.41 -6.34 5.05
CA ASP A 79 -4.67 -6.45 4.33
C ASP A 79 -4.45 -6.42 2.81
N ARG A 80 -3.55 -5.56 2.34
CA ARG A 80 -3.17 -5.46 0.92
C ARG A 80 -2.47 -6.73 0.44
N VAL A 81 -1.57 -7.29 1.25
CA VAL A 81 -0.91 -8.57 0.98
C VAL A 81 -1.95 -9.68 0.89
N ARG A 82 -2.89 -9.76 1.83
CA ARG A 82 -3.92 -10.79 1.86
C ARG A 82 -4.80 -10.75 0.61
N ILE A 83 -5.22 -9.57 0.17
CA ILE A 83 -6.05 -9.43 -1.04
C ILE A 83 -5.29 -9.91 -2.28
N LEU A 84 -4.03 -9.50 -2.44
CA LEU A 84 -3.20 -9.96 -3.57
C LEU A 84 -2.92 -11.47 -3.50
N GLN A 85 -2.75 -12.01 -2.30
CA GLN A 85 -2.57 -13.44 -2.10
C GLN A 85 -3.83 -14.23 -2.49
N ASN A 86 -5.00 -13.83 -2.00
CA ASN A 86 -6.27 -14.51 -2.33
C ASN A 86 -6.51 -14.50 -3.84
N TYR A 87 -6.28 -13.34 -4.48
CA TYR A 87 -6.40 -13.21 -5.92
C TYR A 87 -5.47 -14.17 -6.69
N LEU A 88 -4.20 -14.28 -6.29
CA LEU A 88 -3.26 -15.22 -6.91
C LEU A 88 -3.66 -16.68 -6.67
N GLU A 89 -4.03 -17.04 -5.44
CA GLU A 89 -4.45 -18.41 -5.11
C GLU A 89 -5.70 -18.84 -5.90
N ASP A 90 -6.68 -17.95 -6.04
CA ASP A 90 -7.90 -18.25 -6.77
C ASP A 90 -7.69 -18.28 -8.29
N LEU A 91 -6.73 -17.50 -8.82
CA LEU A 91 -6.25 -17.65 -10.21
C LEU A 91 -5.57 -19.00 -10.43
N GLU A 92 -4.68 -19.42 -9.53
CA GLU A 92 -4.01 -20.73 -9.62
C GLU A 92 -5.02 -21.88 -9.60
N ARG A 93 -5.98 -21.84 -8.67
CA ARG A 93 -7.07 -22.83 -8.59
C ARG A 93 -7.97 -22.81 -9.83
N CYS A 94 -8.25 -21.62 -10.38
CA CYS A 94 -8.99 -21.47 -11.63
C CYS A 94 -8.29 -22.20 -12.79
N TYR A 95 -6.97 -22.00 -12.95
CA TYR A 95 -6.19 -22.68 -14.00
C TYR A 95 -6.01 -24.18 -13.75
N GLN A 96 -6.12 -24.64 -12.50
CA GLN A 96 -6.16 -26.06 -12.14
C GLN A 96 -7.53 -26.71 -12.43
N GLY A 97 -8.52 -25.96 -12.90
CA GLY A 97 -9.83 -26.46 -13.33
C GLY A 97 -10.96 -26.26 -12.31
N GLU A 98 -10.72 -25.54 -11.22
CA GLU A 98 -11.77 -25.22 -10.24
C GLU A 98 -12.64 -24.05 -10.73
N ARG A 99 -13.82 -24.40 -11.26
CA ARG A 99 -14.76 -23.43 -11.85
C ARG A 99 -15.24 -22.35 -10.87
N GLU A 100 -15.40 -22.68 -9.58
CA GLU A 100 -15.77 -21.70 -8.56
C GLU A 100 -14.65 -20.70 -8.29
N SER A 101 -13.39 -21.16 -8.34
CA SER A 101 -12.20 -20.34 -8.10
C SER A 101 -11.99 -19.31 -9.21
N CYS A 102 -12.38 -19.60 -10.46
CA CYS A 102 -12.44 -18.58 -11.52
C CYS A 102 -13.42 -17.44 -11.24
N ARG A 103 -14.56 -17.74 -10.61
CA ARG A 103 -15.54 -16.72 -10.22
C ARG A 103 -15.00 -15.88 -9.06
N LYS A 104 -14.34 -16.52 -8.10
CA LYS A 104 -13.71 -15.84 -6.97
C LYS A 104 -12.52 -14.99 -7.42
N ALA A 105 -11.67 -15.46 -8.32
CA ALA A 105 -10.57 -14.69 -8.90
C ALA A 105 -11.06 -13.37 -9.51
N ASN A 106 -12.20 -13.37 -10.22
CA ASN A 106 -12.81 -12.13 -10.72
C ASN A 106 -13.34 -11.21 -9.61
N SER A 107 -13.88 -11.78 -8.52
CA SER A 107 -14.29 -11.00 -7.35
C SER A 107 -13.08 -10.37 -6.64
N ASP A 108 -12.03 -11.16 -6.43
CA ASP A 108 -10.82 -10.76 -5.74
C ASP A 108 -9.99 -9.76 -6.55
N MET A 109 -10.00 -9.87 -7.88
CA MET A 109 -9.46 -8.85 -8.78
C MET A 109 -10.19 -7.50 -8.59
N ASN A 110 -11.52 -7.52 -8.52
CA ASN A 110 -12.31 -6.31 -8.28
C ASN A 110 -12.06 -5.73 -6.89
N GLU A 111 -11.88 -6.58 -5.88
CA GLU A 111 -11.50 -6.16 -4.52
C GLU A 111 -10.11 -5.53 -4.50
N ALA A 112 -9.14 -6.12 -5.20
CA ALA A 112 -7.80 -5.59 -5.35
C ALA A 112 -7.79 -4.21 -6.03
N ILE A 113 -8.54 -4.04 -7.12
CA ILE A 113 -8.64 -2.76 -7.83
C ILE A 113 -9.29 -1.67 -6.95
N ARG A 114 -10.28 -2.04 -6.12
CA ARG A 114 -11.02 -1.10 -5.25
C ARG A 114 -10.30 -0.77 -3.95
N MET A 115 -9.20 -1.45 -3.64
CA MET A 115 -8.49 -1.27 -2.38
C MET A 115 -8.08 0.20 -2.22
N PRO A 116 -8.45 0.87 -1.11
CA PRO A 116 -8.14 2.28 -0.94
C PRO A 116 -6.63 2.52 -0.98
N LYS A 117 -6.26 3.63 -1.61
CA LYS A 117 -4.93 4.26 -1.52
C LYS A 117 -4.77 4.82 -0.11
N SER A 118 -4.60 3.90 0.85
CA SER A 118 -4.59 4.13 2.29
C SER A 118 -3.42 4.97 2.72
#